data_AF-A0A972ZD56-F1
#
_entry.id   AF-A0A972ZD56-F1
#
_cell.length_a   1.000
_cell.length_b   1.000
_cell.length_c   1.000
_cell.angle_alpha   90.00
_cell.angle_beta   90.00
_cell.angle_gamma   90.00
#
_symmetry.space_group_name_H-M   'P 1'
#
loop_
_entity.id
_entity.type
_entity.pdbx_description
1 polymer ?
#
loop_
_entity_poly.entity_id
_entity_poly.type
_entity_poly.pdbx_seq_one_letter_code
_entity_poly.pdbx_strand_id
1 'polypeptide(L)'
;MPTTKTATLRTRMALALIGAALAHLPLSGVHAAPPTATPEYRTDTRTSGDWWEPMRVGLRVGYTSLDDHSRIPEDSNADGMISADEVLAVSYMGSITELDAEQWYLPTDLYVQWELSPYWGLELGWDHLKAKTSTYWDGHSDGSFFLSGPHLGLYAAYANRTRFTPYVQAGIVYYSARFNPEEQWTVLMDDEVYAEWLAAGSPETWFDGRQQRLEADDAYGTFMMAGCEIALTETLSLEAFFKCVEMEVYAHWQNSQLFFDEAHPNGERRDTLDNGFFRYPASTTLIGLGIQYRF
;
A
#
# COMPACT_ATOMS: atom_id res chain seq x y z
N MET A 1 -23.60 -3.89 0.15
CA MET A 1 -22.94 -2.78 -0.57
C MET A 1 -22.40 -1.81 0.47
N PRO A 2 -21.11 -1.86 0.83
CA PRO A 2 -20.51 -0.84 1.69
C PRO A 2 -20.56 0.49 0.94
N THR A 3 -21.06 1.53 1.63
CA THR A 3 -21.38 2.79 0.97
C THR A 3 -20.11 3.59 0.67
N THR A 4 -19.98 4.05 -0.58
CA THR A 4 -18.97 4.97 -1.12
C THR A 4 -18.79 6.28 -0.32
N LYS A 5 -19.62 6.50 0.71
CA LYS A 5 -19.66 7.72 1.52
C LYS A 5 -18.46 7.86 2.46
N THR A 6 -17.92 6.76 3.01
CA THR A 6 -16.86 6.84 4.03
C THR A 6 -15.50 7.23 3.43
N ALA A 7 -15.14 6.64 2.28
CA ALA A 7 -13.94 7.02 1.52
C ALA A 7 -14.02 8.49 1.06
N THR A 8 -15.17 8.92 0.54
CA THR A 8 -15.40 10.31 0.10
C THR A 8 -15.25 11.32 1.26
N LEU A 9 -15.68 10.97 2.47
CA LEU A 9 -15.58 11.85 3.64
C LEU A 9 -14.12 12.01 4.10
N ARG A 10 -13.32 10.93 4.07
CA ARG A 10 -11.92 10.92 4.50
C ARG A 10 -11.01 11.68 3.53
N THR A 11 -11.20 11.48 2.22
CA THR A 11 -10.50 12.27 1.18
C THR A 11 -10.83 13.76 1.31
N ARG A 12 -12.09 14.10 1.63
CA ARG A 12 -12.49 15.49 1.93
C ARG A 12 -11.86 16.01 3.22
N MET A 13 -11.69 15.19 4.25
CA MET A 13 -11.02 15.58 5.50
C MET A 13 -9.52 15.80 5.31
N ALA A 14 -8.83 14.93 4.55
CA ALA A 14 -7.41 15.10 4.24
C ALA A 14 -7.17 16.39 3.43
N LEU A 15 -7.99 16.63 2.40
CA LEU A 15 -7.97 17.89 1.63
C LEU A 15 -8.31 19.11 2.51
N ALA A 16 -9.26 18.98 3.44
CA ALA A 16 -9.62 20.05 4.37
C ALA A 16 -8.52 20.32 5.41
N LEU A 17 -7.79 19.30 5.87
CA LEU A 17 -6.66 19.43 6.80
C LEU A 17 -5.47 20.09 6.11
N ILE A 18 -5.15 19.73 4.86
CA ILE A 18 -4.12 20.40 4.06
C ILE A 18 -4.53 21.86 3.80
N GLY A 19 -5.79 22.10 3.43
CA GLY A 19 -6.34 23.45 3.25
C GLY A 19 -6.31 24.28 4.54
N ALA A 20 -6.65 23.71 5.68
CA ALA A 20 -6.66 24.38 6.98
C ALA A 20 -5.23 24.64 7.50
N ALA A 21 -4.30 23.71 7.32
CA ALA A 21 -2.89 23.91 7.67
C ALA A 21 -2.27 25.05 6.84
N LEU A 22 -2.61 25.15 5.55
CA LEU A 22 -2.19 26.26 4.69
C LEU A 22 -2.89 27.59 5.03
N ALA A 23 -4.16 27.55 5.45
CA ALA A 23 -4.94 28.75 5.81
C ALA A 23 -4.60 29.33 7.19
N HIS A 24 -4.05 28.52 8.10
CA HIS A 24 -3.66 28.96 9.45
C HIS A 24 -2.17 29.33 9.57
N LEU A 25 -1.39 29.27 8.49
CA LEU A 25 -0.09 29.93 8.47
C LEU A 25 -0.34 31.44 8.62
N PRO A 26 0.14 32.08 9.70
CA PRO A 26 -0.07 33.50 9.90
C PRO A 26 0.61 34.27 8.76
N LEU A 27 -0.20 34.78 7.82
CA LEU A 27 0.21 35.80 6.85
C LEU A 27 0.62 37.12 7.53
N SER A 28 0.36 37.24 8.83
CA SER A 28 0.58 38.42 9.65
C SER A 28 1.72 38.19 10.63
N GLY A 29 2.95 38.42 10.16
CA GLY A 29 4.14 38.31 10.99
C GLY A 29 5.44 38.44 10.23
N VAL A 30 5.53 39.39 9.28
CA VAL A 30 6.84 39.81 8.74
C VAL A 30 7.57 40.54 9.87
N HIS A 31 8.16 39.79 10.80
CA HIS A 31 9.36 40.27 11.46
C HIS A 31 10.37 40.50 10.35
N ALA A 32 10.78 41.76 10.20
CA ALA A 32 11.87 42.11 9.31
C ALA A 32 13.04 41.19 9.67
N ALA A 33 13.29 40.21 8.80
CA ALA A 33 14.48 39.40 8.88
C ALA A 33 15.68 40.37 8.95
N PRO A 34 16.71 40.05 9.76
CA PRO A 34 17.93 40.85 9.80
C PRO A 34 18.41 41.14 8.37
N PRO A 35 18.99 42.33 8.11
CA PRO A 35 19.35 42.79 6.77
C PRO A 35 20.29 41.80 6.08
N THR A 36 19.67 40.90 5.31
CA THR A 36 19.95 40.54 3.93
C THR A 36 21.45 40.51 3.60
N ALA A 37 22.08 39.35 3.84
CA ALA A 37 22.89 38.80 2.75
C ALA A 37 21.98 38.85 1.51
N THR A 38 22.39 39.58 0.47
CA THR A 38 21.66 39.67 -0.79
C THR A 38 21.21 38.26 -1.15
N PRO A 39 19.90 37.96 -1.10
CA PRO A 39 19.42 36.67 -1.52
C PRO A 39 19.67 36.72 -3.01
N GLU A 40 20.73 36.05 -3.45
CA GLU A 40 20.83 35.61 -4.81
C GLU A 40 19.48 34.93 -5.03
N TYR A 41 18.66 35.58 -5.87
CA TYR A 41 17.57 34.88 -6.49
C TYR A 41 18.23 33.59 -6.97
N ARG A 42 17.63 32.43 -6.68
CA ARG A 42 17.97 31.21 -7.40
C ARG A 42 17.48 31.42 -8.84
N THR A 43 18.06 32.41 -9.51
CA THR A 43 18.15 32.54 -10.94
C THR A 43 19.09 31.42 -11.30
N ASP A 44 18.53 30.21 -11.35
CA ASP A 44 19.05 29.14 -12.17
C ASP A 44 19.20 29.74 -13.56
N THR A 45 20.37 30.31 -13.80
CA THR A 45 20.84 30.60 -15.14
C THR A 45 21.22 29.24 -15.70
N ARG A 46 20.18 28.44 -16.00
CA ARG A 46 20.20 27.20 -16.78
C ARG A 46 21.00 27.50 -18.06
N THR A 47 22.30 27.32 -17.98
CA THR A 47 23.25 27.61 -19.06
C THR A 47 23.99 26.35 -19.47
N SER A 48 24.04 25.37 -18.58
CA SER A 48 24.35 24.00 -18.90
C SER A 48 23.14 23.38 -19.59
N GLY A 49 23.29 22.98 -20.85
CA GLY A 49 22.22 22.37 -21.65
C GLY A 49 21.93 20.92 -21.23
N ASP A 50 22.36 20.51 -20.04
CA ASP A 50 22.29 19.14 -19.60
C ASP A 50 20.89 18.82 -19.07
N TRP A 51 20.29 17.79 -19.65
CA TRP A 51 18.93 17.36 -19.33
C TRP A 51 18.79 16.90 -17.88
N TRP A 52 19.85 16.42 -17.23
CA TRP A 52 19.81 15.82 -15.89
C TRP A 52 19.87 16.83 -14.74
N GLU A 53 20.26 18.08 -14.95
CA GLU A 53 20.33 19.09 -13.87
C GLU A 53 19.03 19.30 -13.08
N PRO A 54 17.83 19.30 -13.70
CA PRO A 54 16.58 19.37 -12.94
C PRO A 54 16.21 18.06 -12.24
N MET A 55 17.07 17.04 -12.23
CA MET A 55 16.76 15.78 -11.57
C MET A 55 17.01 15.86 -10.08
N ARG A 56 16.15 15.17 -9.33
CA ARG A 56 16.40 14.81 -7.94
C ARG A 56 16.19 13.32 -7.79
N VAL A 57 17.00 12.68 -6.95
CA VAL A 57 16.86 11.28 -6.59
C VAL A 57 16.67 11.22 -5.08
N GLY A 58 15.68 10.48 -4.62
CA GLY A 58 15.41 10.35 -3.20
C GLY A 58 15.00 8.96 -2.77
N LEU A 59 15.07 8.75 -1.46
CA LEU A 59 14.60 7.55 -0.77
C LEU A 59 13.59 7.98 0.29
N ARG A 60 12.48 7.24 0.40
CA ARG A 60 11.49 7.42 1.46
C ARG A 60 11.42 6.20 2.36
N VAL A 61 11.03 6.46 3.60
CA VAL A 61 10.58 5.45 4.57
C VAL A 61 9.32 5.98 5.23
N GLY A 62 8.33 5.11 5.39
CA GLY A 62 7.03 5.50 5.91
C GLY A 62 6.43 4.46 6.84
N TYR A 63 5.54 4.94 7.70
CA TYR A 63 4.55 4.14 8.39
C TYR A 63 3.30 4.07 7.52
N THR A 64 2.76 2.88 7.32
CA THR A 64 1.61 2.63 6.46
C THR A 64 0.43 2.11 7.26
N SER A 65 -0.76 2.64 7.02
CA SER A 65 -2.03 2.18 7.58
C SER A 65 -2.97 1.77 6.46
N LEU A 66 -3.72 0.69 6.65
CA LEU A 66 -4.82 0.28 5.78
C LEU A 66 -6.13 0.91 6.28
N ASP A 67 -6.82 1.63 5.41
CA ASP A 67 -8.01 2.40 5.79
C ASP A 67 -9.28 1.54 5.92
N ASP A 68 -9.30 0.39 5.24
CA ASP A 68 -10.41 -0.56 5.19
C ASP A 68 -9.84 -1.98 5.28
N HIS A 69 -9.60 -2.42 6.52
CA HIS A 69 -8.92 -3.69 6.82
C HIS A 69 -9.86 -4.81 7.23
N SER A 70 -11.14 -4.55 7.52
CA SER A 70 -12.08 -5.58 8.01
C SER A 70 -13.30 -5.67 7.11
N ARG A 71 -13.72 -6.90 6.79
CA ARG A 71 -14.95 -7.16 6.02
C ARG A 71 -16.16 -7.46 6.89
N ILE A 72 -15.97 -7.51 8.21
CA ILE A 72 -17.05 -7.73 9.15
C ILE A 72 -17.91 -6.45 9.18
N PRO A 73 -19.22 -6.53 8.89
CA PRO A 73 -20.09 -5.36 8.98
C PRO A 73 -20.02 -4.78 10.40
N GLU A 74 -19.75 -3.48 10.52
CA GLU A 74 -19.65 -2.75 11.80
C GLU A 74 -20.90 -2.90 12.70
N ASP A 75 -22.04 -3.30 12.12
CA ASP A 75 -23.31 -3.57 12.80
C ASP A 75 -23.43 -4.99 13.41
N SER A 76 -22.40 -5.84 13.33
CA SER A 76 -22.36 -7.11 14.06
C SER A 76 -22.11 -6.86 15.54
N ASN A 77 -23.19 -6.50 16.25
CA ASN A 77 -23.17 -6.11 17.65
C ASN A 77 -22.47 -7.13 18.58
N ALA A 78 -21.84 -6.59 19.63
CA ALA A 78 -21.00 -7.26 20.63
C ALA A 78 -21.61 -8.43 21.44
N ASP A 79 -22.87 -8.82 21.19
CA ASP A 79 -23.54 -9.98 21.81
C ASP A 79 -24.12 -10.98 20.77
N GLY A 80 -23.93 -10.75 19.47
CA GLY A 80 -24.53 -11.56 18.40
C GLY A 80 -23.46 -12.19 17.52
N MET A 81 -23.16 -13.48 17.77
CA MET A 81 -22.35 -14.30 16.87
C MET A 81 -22.93 -14.21 15.47
N ILE A 82 -22.18 -13.62 14.55
CA ILE A 82 -22.37 -13.87 13.12
C ILE A 82 -22.31 -15.38 12.96
N SER A 83 -23.34 -15.99 12.38
CA SER A 83 -23.34 -17.44 12.21
C SER A 83 -22.08 -17.87 11.45
N ALA A 84 -21.52 -19.05 11.72
CA ALA A 84 -20.37 -19.55 10.97
C ALA A 84 -20.64 -19.49 9.45
N ASP A 85 -21.89 -19.75 9.04
CA ASP A 85 -22.35 -19.64 7.65
C ASP A 85 -22.30 -18.20 7.10
N GLU A 86 -22.62 -17.19 7.90
CA GLU A 86 -22.47 -15.79 7.51
C GLU A 86 -21.00 -15.35 7.49
N VAL A 87 -20.18 -15.77 8.46
CA VAL A 87 -18.71 -15.53 8.44
C VAL A 87 -18.10 -16.17 7.21
N LEU A 88 -18.46 -17.42 6.89
CA LEU A 88 -18.04 -18.09 5.66
C LEU A 88 -18.53 -17.33 4.42
N ALA A 89 -19.74 -16.77 4.46
CA ALA A 89 -20.29 -15.95 3.36
C ALA A 89 -19.61 -14.57 3.19
N VAL A 90 -18.97 -14.01 4.22
CA VAL A 90 -18.20 -12.75 4.14
C VAL A 90 -16.68 -12.91 4.19
N SER A 91 -16.17 -14.08 4.58
CA SER A 91 -14.75 -14.43 4.60
C SER A 91 -14.19 -14.50 3.18
N TYR A 92 -12.93 -14.13 3.00
CA TYR A 92 -12.32 -14.12 1.68
C TYR A 92 -12.05 -15.55 1.16
N MET A 93 -11.76 -16.51 2.07
CA MET A 93 -11.45 -17.92 1.77
C MET A 93 -11.74 -18.88 2.94
N GLY A 94 -12.77 -18.61 3.75
CA GLY A 94 -13.15 -19.44 4.90
C GLY A 94 -12.57 -18.98 6.25
N SER A 95 -11.38 -18.35 6.24
CA SER A 95 -10.69 -17.88 7.46
C SER A 95 -10.24 -16.41 7.38
N ILE A 96 -9.69 -15.96 6.23
CA ILE A 96 -9.28 -14.56 6.07
C ILE A 96 -10.49 -13.63 6.23
N THR A 97 -10.47 -12.79 7.25
CA THR A 97 -11.50 -11.76 7.49
C THR A 97 -10.92 -10.35 7.51
N GLU A 98 -9.62 -10.22 7.80
CA GLU A 98 -8.95 -8.94 8.00
C GLU A 98 -7.57 -8.86 7.32
N LEU A 99 -7.10 -7.63 7.08
CA LEU A 99 -5.80 -7.32 6.51
C LEU A 99 -5.06 -6.27 7.35
N ASP A 100 -3.96 -6.66 7.98
CA ASP A 100 -3.15 -5.76 8.78
C ASP A 100 -1.95 -5.24 8.00
N ALA A 101 -1.73 -3.92 8.05
CA ALA A 101 -0.59 -3.30 7.38
C ALA A 101 0.72 -3.72 8.06
N GLU A 102 1.58 -4.45 7.35
CA GLU A 102 2.90 -4.79 7.85
C GLU A 102 3.90 -3.71 7.46
N GLN A 103 4.62 -3.22 8.47
CA GLN A 103 5.50 -2.08 8.30
C GLN A 103 6.81 -2.46 7.62
N TRP A 104 7.23 -1.64 6.67
CA TRP A 104 8.49 -1.79 5.97
C TRP A 104 9.41 -0.62 6.30
N TYR A 105 10.33 -0.82 7.24
CA TYR A 105 11.20 0.24 7.75
C TYR A 105 12.49 0.43 6.95
N LEU A 106 12.72 -0.38 5.91
CA LEU A 106 13.88 -0.16 5.04
C LEU A 106 13.56 1.00 4.08
N PRO A 107 14.51 1.93 3.83
CA PRO A 107 14.31 3.06 2.93
C PRO A 107 14.43 2.60 1.47
N THR A 108 13.52 1.73 1.03
CA THR A 108 13.54 1.11 -0.30
C THR A 108 12.69 1.85 -1.33
N ASP A 109 11.94 2.86 -0.91
CA ASP A 109 11.05 3.62 -1.79
C ASP A 109 11.86 4.68 -2.54
N LEU A 110 12.51 4.21 -3.61
CA LEU A 110 13.30 5.03 -4.52
C LEU A 110 12.39 5.86 -5.41
N TYR A 111 12.74 7.13 -5.58
CA TYR A 111 12.08 7.99 -6.53
C TYR A 111 13.05 8.91 -7.27
N VAL A 112 12.61 9.33 -8.45
CA VAL A 112 13.27 10.30 -9.31
C VAL A 112 12.27 11.41 -9.62
N GLN A 113 12.62 12.64 -9.27
CA GLN A 113 11.85 13.83 -9.62
C GLN A 113 12.53 14.59 -10.76
N TRP A 114 11.71 15.19 -11.62
CA TRP A 114 12.11 16.01 -12.74
C TRP A 114 11.51 17.40 -12.63
N GLU A 115 12.33 18.40 -12.30
CA GLU A 115 11.87 19.78 -12.12
C GLU A 115 11.67 20.49 -13.47
N LEU A 116 10.43 20.56 -13.93
CA LEU A 116 10.11 21.22 -15.20
C LEU A 116 10.11 22.75 -15.01
N SER A 117 9.70 23.22 -13.85
CA SER A 117 9.79 24.62 -13.41
C SER A 117 10.05 24.70 -11.90
N PRO A 118 10.31 25.90 -11.33
CA PRO A 118 10.39 26.08 -9.88
C PRO A 118 9.11 25.73 -9.10
N TYR A 119 7.98 25.53 -9.80
CA TYR A 119 6.66 25.33 -9.20
C TYR A 119 6.11 23.92 -9.40
N TRP A 120 6.58 23.17 -10.40
CA TRP A 120 6.01 21.88 -10.73
C TRP A 120 7.01 20.99 -11.48
N GLY A 121 6.81 19.69 -11.33
CA GLY A 121 7.61 18.68 -11.98
C GLY A 121 6.94 17.32 -11.94
N LEU A 122 7.62 16.32 -12.48
CA LEU A 122 7.14 14.94 -12.49
C LEU A 122 7.94 14.12 -11.49
N GLU A 123 7.33 13.09 -10.93
CA GLU A 123 8.01 12.09 -10.12
C GLU A 123 7.66 10.71 -10.62
N LEU A 124 8.69 9.89 -10.86
CA LEU A 124 8.58 8.46 -11.00
C LEU A 124 9.18 7.84 -9.75
N GLY A 125 8.41 7.04 -9.02
CA GLY A 125 8.92 6.30 -7.87
C GLY A 125 8.48 4.85 -7.89
N TRP A 126 8.96 4.11 -6.90
CA TRP A 126 8.63 2.73 -6.66
C TRP A 126 8.20 2.56 -5.22
N ASP A 127 6.96 2.11 -5.02
CA ASP A 127 6.36 1.92 -3.71
C ASP A 127 6.33 0.43 -3.33
N HIS A 128 6.32 0.16 -2.03
CA HIS A 128 6.08 -1.18 -1.46
C HIS A 128 4.99 -1.12 -0.40
N LEU A 129 4.10 -2.11 -0.42
CA LEU A 129 3.08 -2.33 0.60
C LEU A 129 3.01 -3.80 0.93
N LYS A 130 2.99 -4.12 2.22
CA LYS A 130 2.76 -5.48 2.71
C LYS A 130 1.54 -5.48 3.62
N ALA A 131 0.65 -6.45 3.41
CA ALA A 131 -0.54 -6.64 4.23
C ALA A 131 -0.60 -8.09 4.69
N LYS A 132 -0.62 -8.32 6.00
CA LYS A 132 -0.76 -9.65 6.59
C LYS A 132 -2.24 -9.99 6.69
N THR A 133 -2.64 -11.19 6.27
CA THR A 133 -4.02 -11.65 6.46
C THR A 133 -4.23 -12.06 7.91
N SER A 134 -5.41 -11.82 8.47
CA SER A 134 -5.77 -12.22 9.81
C SER A 134 -7.22 -12.72 9.86
N THR A 135 -7.46 -13.70 10.73
CA THR A 135 -8.78 -14.21 11.10
C THR A 135 -9.21 -13.52 12.40
N TYR A 136 -10.37 -12.88 12.40
CA TYR A 136 -10.83 -11.98 13.48
C TYR A 136 -10.91 -12.66 14.85
N TRP A 137 -11.21 -13.96 14.90
CA TRP A 137 -11.51 -14.67 16.15
C TRP A 137 -10.27 -15.18 16.90
N ASP A 138 -9.22 -15.58 16.17
CA ASP A 138 -8.01 -16.20 16.74
C ASP A 138 -6.71 -15.50 16.32
N GLY A 139 -6.78 -14.51 15.42
CA GLY A 139 -5.62 -13.81 14.87
C GLY A 139 -4.75 -14.68 13.98
N HIS A 140 -5.24 -15.85 13.55
CA HIS A 140 -4.51 -16.75 12.67
C HIS A 140 -4.28 -16.09 11.32
N SER A 141 -3.09 -16.31 10.75
CA SER A 141 -2.72 -15.73 9.48
C SER A 141 -2.59 -16.79 8.41
N ASP A 142 -3.25 -16.53 7.30
CA ASP A 142 -3.24 -17.40 6.14
C ASP A 142 -2.11 -17.07 5.15
N GLY A 143 -1.38 -15.98 5.40
CA GLY A 143 -0.36 -15.46 4.50
C GLY A 143 -0.20 -13.95 4.55
N SER A 144 0.42 -13.41 3.51
CA SER A 144 0.58 -11.97 3.33
C SER A 144 0.51 -11.59 1.86
N PHE A 145 -0.15 -10.48 1.58
CA PHE A 145 -0.08 -9.81 0.31
C PHE A 145 1.14 -8.89 0.27
N PHE A 146 1.88 -8.97 -0.83
CA PHE A 146 2.96 -8.07 -1.18
C PHE A 146 2.58 -7.33 -2.44
N LEU A 147 2.49 -6.01 -2.35
CA LEU A 147 2.24 -5.12 -3.46
C LEU A 147 3.49 -4.30 -3.68
N SER A 148 3.99 -4.26 -4.91
CA SER A 148 5.13 -3.41 -5.25
C SER A 148 5.04 -2.97 -6.69
N GLY A 149 5.46 -1.74 -6.94
CA GLY A 149 5.43 -1.23 -8.30
C GLY A 149 5.61 0.27 -8.42
N PRO A 150 5.66 0.75 -9.67
CA PRO A 150 5.91 2.14 -9.99
C PRO A 150 4.68 3.02 -9.72
N HIS A 151 4.95 4.26 -9.32
CA HIS A 151 3.99 5.35 -9.34
C HIS A 151 4.50 6.52 -10.17
N LEU A 152 3.58 7.23 -10.83
CA LEU A 152 3.85 8.43 -11.58
C LEU A 152 2.99 9.57 -11.04
N GLY A 153 3.62 10.66 -10.63
CA GLY A 153 2.92 11.82 -10.09
C GLY A 153 3.37 13.14 -10.70
N LEU A 154 2.44 14.08 -10.76
CA LEU A 154 2.73 15.50 -10.95
C LEU A 154 2.84 16.12 -9.55
N TYR A 155 3.97 16.73 -9.23
CA TYR A 155 4.12 17.49 -7.99
C TYR A 155 4.09 19.00 -8.27
N ALA A 156 3.58 19.76 -7.33
CA ALA A 156 3.57 21.21 -7.30
C ALA A 156 4.17 21.69 -5.99
N ALA A 157 5.19 22.54 -6.07
CA ALA A 157 5.92 23.09 -4.94
C ALA A 157 5.67 24.60 -4.81
N TYR A 158 5.59 25.09 -3.57
CA TYR A 158 5.51 26.52 -3.32
C TYR A 158 6.90 27.13 -3.41
N ALA A 159 7.20 27.81 -4.51
CA ALA A 159 8.48 28.49 -4.68
C ALA A 159 8.65 29.58 -3.62
N ASN A 160 9.57 29.36 -2.69
CA ASN A 160 9.94 30.34 -1.69
C ASN A 160 11.46 30.46 -1.57
N ARG A 161 11.91 31.45 -0.81
CA ARG A 161 13.33 31.75 -0.60
C ARG A 161 13.89 31.12 0.67
N THR A 162 13.04 30.46 1.45
CA THR A 162 13.47 29.83 2.70
C THR A 162 14.01 28.44 2.37
N ARG A 163 14.64 27.79 3.36
CA ARG A 163 15.04 26.38 3.22
C ARG A 163 13.85 25.42 3.29
N PHE A 164 12.66 25.91 3.61
CA PHE A 164 11.46 25.09 3.85
C PHE A 164 10.52 25.21 2.67
N THR A 165 10.27 24.15 1.91
CA THR A 165 9.43 24.19 0.70
C THR A 165 8.26 23.21 0.85
N PRO A 166 7.02 23.69 1.08
CA PRO A 166 5.87 22.81 1.05
C PRO A 166 5.51 22.44 -0.38
N TYR A 167 4.98 21.23 -0.56
CA TYR A 167 4.54 20.74 -1.86
C TYR A 167 3.32 19.83 -1.72
N VAL A 168 2.64 19.63 -2.84
CA VAL A 168 1.58 18.64 -3.02
C VAL A 168 1.87 17.84 -4.29
N GLN A 169 1.33 16.64 -4.37
CA GLN A 169 1.49 15.75 -5.51
C GLN A 169 0.23 14.94 -5.70
N ALA A 170 -0.09 14.63 -6.95
CA ALA A 170 -1.16 13.71 -7.30
C ALA A 170 -0.72 12.85 -8.48
N GLY A 171 -1.20 11.62 -8.53
CA GLY A 171 -0.75 10.69 -9.54
C GLY A 171 -1.49 9.38 -9.58
N ILE A 172 -0.89 8.46 -10.33
CA ILE A 172 -1.36 7.08 -10.51
C ILE A 172 -0.29 6.12 -9.99
N VAL A 173 -0.74 4.96 -9.54
CA VAL A 173 0.14 3.86 -9.11
C VAL A 173 -0.28 2.57 -9.78
N TYR A 174 0.71 1.74 -10.09
CA TYR A 174 0.53 0.35 -10.51
C TYR A 174 1.28 -0.53 -9.52
N TYR A 175 0.61 -1.54 -9.00
CA TYR A 175 1.21 -2.54 -8.12
C TYR A 175 1.06 -3.91 -8.74
N SER A 176 2.18 -4.62 -8.85
CA SER A 176 2.10 -6.07 -8.97
C SER A 176 1.80 -6.64 -7.59
N ALA A 177 0.73 -7.41 -7.50
CA ALA A 177 0.29 -8.02 -6.26
C ALA A 177 0.68 -9.50 -6.25
N ARG A 178 1.22 -9.95 -5.13
CA ARG A 178 1.54 -11.35 -4.89
C ARG A 178 1.03 -11.77 -3.53
N PHE A 179 0.32 -12.89 -3.48
CA PHE A 179 0.03 -13.56 -2.23
C PHE A 179 1.17 -14.52 -1.89
N ASN A 180 1.66 -14.43 -0.67
CA ASN A 180 2.61 -15.38 -0.09
C ASN A 180 1.88 -16.14 1.02
N PRO A 181 1.39 -17.36 0.75
CA PRO A 181 0.64 -18.13 1.74
C PRO A 181 1.56 -18.54 2.90
N GLU A 182 0.99 -18.68 4.10
CA GLU A 182 1.66 -19.45 5.16
C GLU A 182 1.65 -20.95 4.80
N GLU A 183 2.66 -21.70 5.25
CA GLU A 183 2.83 -23.11 4.88
C GLU A 183 1.57 -23.93 5.18
N GLN A 184 1.03 -23.77 6.39
CA GLN A 184 -0.19 -24.43 6.86
C GLN A 184 -1.44 -24.12 6.02
N TRP A 185 -1.52 -22.93 5.44
CA TRP A 185 -2.68 -22.50 4.66
C TRP A 185 -2.80 -23.23 3.33
N THR A 186 -1.66 -23.49 2.67
CA THR A 186 -1.64 -24.12 1.34
C THR A 186 -2.27 -25.50 1.28
N VAL A 187 -2.42 -26.15 2.45
CA VAL A 187 -2.69 -27.58 2.53
C VAL A 187 -4.03 -27.94 3.20
N LEU A 188 -4.81 -26.97 3.68
CA LEU A 188 -6.14 -27.22 4.29
C LEU A 188 -6.11 -28.26 5.42
N MET A 189 -5.09 -28.19 6.26
CA MET A 189 -4.81 -29.23 7.24
C MET A 189 -5.35 -28.85 8.61
N ASP A 190 -5.91 -29.83 9.31
CA ASP A 190 -5.92 -29.76 10.77
C ASP A 190 -4.49 -29.97 11.32
N ASP A 191 -4.31 -29.71 12.61
CA ASP A 191 -2.99 -29.79 13.26
C ASP A 191 -2.32 -31.17 13.11
N GLU A 192 -3.11 -32.25 13.03
CA GLU A 192 -2.62 -33.62 12.91
C GLU A 192 -2.07 -33.87 11.51
N VAL A 193 -2.85 -33.52 10.48
CA VAL A 193 -2.47 -33.63 9.08
C VAL A 193 -1.28 -32.70 8.77
N TYR A 194 -1.20 -31.53 9.40
CA TYR A 194 -0.06 -30.62 9.29
C TYR A 194 1.22 -31.22 9.88
N ALA A 195 1.12 -31.86 11.05
CA ALA A 195 2.25 -32.56 11.65
C ALA A 195 2.75 -33.72 10.77
N GLU A 196 1.84 -34.44 10.10
CA GLU A 196 2.19 -35.49 9.14
C GLU A 196 2.88 -34.93 7.89
N TRP A 197 2.42 -33.79 7.36
CA TRP A 197 3.06 -33.11 6.23
C TRP A 197 4.46 -32.61 6.55
N LEU A 198 4.65 -32.00 7.72
CA LEU A 198 5.97 -31.63 8.23
C LEU A 198 6.87 -32.87 8.37
N ALA A 199 6.34 -33.97 8.92
CA ALA A 199 7.07 -35.22 9.06
C ALA A 199 7.44 -35.86 7.71
N ALA A 200 6.63 -35.63 6.67
CA ALA A 200 6.89 -36.05 5.29
C ALA A 200 7.92 -35.16 4.55
N GLY A 201 8.46 -34.13 5.20
CA GLY A 201 9.46 -33.23 4.64
C GLY A 201 8.88 -32.10 3.80
N SER A 202 7.66 -31.66 4.11
CA SER A 202 7.01 -30.48 3.51
C SER A 202 6.94 -30.51 1.98
N PRO A 203 6.34 -31.56 1.36
CA PRO A 203 6.24 -31.65 -0.09
C PRO A 203 5.52 -30.42 -0.67
N GLU A 204 6.10 -29.82 -1.73
CA GLU A 204 5.55 -28.64 -2.44
C GLU A 204 4.24 -28.94 -3.22
N THR A 205 3.87 -30.22 -3.33
CA THR A 205 2.73 -30.69 -4.12
C THR A 205 1.62 -31.25 -3.22
N TRP A 206 0.38 -31.26 -3.73
CA TRP A 206 -0.80 -31.96 -3.21
C TRP A 206 -0.52 -32.92 -2.04
N PHE A 207 -0.96 -32.57 -0.83
CA PHE A 207 -0.99 -33.51 0.28
C PHE A 207 -2.41 -34.03 0.44
N ASP A 208 -2.54 -35.36 0.50
CA ASP A 208 -3.85 -36.04 0.52
C ASP A 208 -4.80 -35.57 -0.59
N GLY A 209 -4.23 -35.24 -1.76
CA GLY A 209 -5.04 -34.77 -2.88
C GLY A 209 -5.70 -33.41 -2.67
N ARG A 210 -5.27 -32.57 -1.72
CA ARG A 210 -5.81 -31.20 -1.56
C ARG A 210 -4.77 -30.15 -1.93
N GLN A 211 -5.23 -29.05 -2.53
CA GLN A 211 -4.41 -27.88 -2.80
C GLN A 211 -5.27 -26.61 -2.79
N GLN A 212 -4.82 -25.59 -2.05
CA GLN A 212 -5.32 -24.23 -2.17
C GLN A 212 -4.33 -23.33 -2.90
N ARG A 213 -4.88 -22.48 -3.78
CA ARG A 213 -4.14 -21.43 -4.46
C ARG A 213 -4.92 -20.13 -4.38
N LEU A 214 -4.20 -19.06 -4.08
CA LEU A 214 -4.68 -17.70 -4.14
C LEU A 214 -3.73 -16.89 -5.02
N GLU A 215 -4.29 -16.25 -6.05
CA GLU A 215 -3.57 -15.44 -7.02
C GLU A 215 -4.16 -14.04 -7.00
N ALA A 216 -3.34 -13.06 -6.62
CA ALA A 216 -3.74 -11.66 -6.64
C ALA A 216 -3.54 -11.10 -8.05
N ASP A 217 -4.53 -10.38 -8.54
CA ASP A 217 -4.39 -9.58 -9.75
C ASP A 217 -3.57 -8.33 -9.46
N ASP A 218 -2.90 -7.81 -10.49
CA ASP A 218 -2.27 -6.50 -10.38
C ASP A 218 -3.30 -5.40 -10.08
N ALA A 219 -2.86 -4.38 -9.36
CA ALA A 219 -3.70 -3.27 -8.95
C ALA A 219 -3.31 -1.95 -9.59
N TYR A 220 -4.32 -1.13 -9.83
CA TYR A 220 -4.15 0.25 -10.26
C TYR A 220 -4.85 1.16 -9.25
N GLY A 221 -4.23 2.31 -9.00
CA GLY A 221 -4.75 3.29 -8.05
C GLY A 221 -4.44 4.71 -8.44
N THR A 222 -5.05 5.62 -7.69
CA THR A 222 -4.67 7.03 -7.68
C THR A 222 -4.13 7.39 -6.31
N PHE A 223 -3.24 8.37 -6.25
CA PHE A 223 -2.75 8.87 -4.98
C PHE A 223 -2.75 10.38 -4.92
N MET A 224 -2.80 10.89 -3.70
CA MET A 224 -2.49 12.27 -3.36
C MET A 224 -1.45 12.28 -2.25
N MET A 225 -0.53 13.22 -2.31
CA MET A 225 0.53 13.38 -1.35
C MET A 225 0.73 14.87 -1.05
N ALA A 226 1.08 15.16 0.20
CA ALA A 226 1.46 16.49 0.64
C ALA A 226 2.65 16.35 1.57
N GLY A 227 3.54 17.33 1.52
CA GLY A 227 4.73 17.29 2.35
C GLY A 227 5.46 18.61 2.41
N CYS A 228 6.59 18.56 3.09
CA CYS A 228 7.51 19.67 3.20
C CYS A 228 8.95 19.19 3.07
N GLU A 229 9.73 19.96 2.30
CA GLU A 229 11.15 19.77 2.12
C GLU A 229 11.92 20.77 2.99
N ILE A 230 13.03 20.35 3.58
CA ILE A 230 13.99 21.20 4.28
C ILE A 230 15.37 21.01 3.63
N ALA A 231 15.85 22.05 2.94
CA ALA A 231 17.19 22.08 2.38
C ALA A 231 18.25 22.10 3.48
N LEU A 232 19.09 21.06 3.52
CA LEU A 232 20.24 20.96 4.43
C LEU A 232 21.46 21.65 3.82
N THR A 233 21.69 21.38 2.54
CA THR A 233 22.72 21.98 1.68
C THR A 233 22.10 22.40 0.34
N GLU A 234 22.92 22.78 -0.63
CA GLU A 234 22.47 23.08 -2.00
C GLU A 234 21.99 21.84 -2.76
N THR A 235 22.54 20.67 -2.39
CA THR A 235 22.29 19.38 -3.06
C THR A 235 21.49 18.41 -2.20
N LEU A 236 21.48 18.55 -0.87
CA LEU A 236 20.85 17.60 0.04
C LEU A 236 19.68 18.25 0.77
N SER A 237 18.55 17.54 0.86
CA SER A 237 17.41 17.96 1.67
C SER A 237 16.69 16.78 2.30
N LEU A 238 15.97 17.08 3.38
CA LEU A 238 15.05 16.16 4.04
C LEU A 238 13.62 16.48 3.66
N GLU A 239 12.77 15.46 3.69
CA GLU A 239 11.35 15.56 3.35
C GLU A 239 10.55 14.93 4.48
N ALA A 240 9.43 15.54 4.85
CA ALA A 240 8.37 14.90 5.64
C ALA A 240 7.10 14.89 4.80
N PHE A 241 6.40 13.75 4.77
CA PHE A 241 5.27 13.58 3.86
C PHE A 241 4.10 12.82 4.46
N PHE A 242 2.95 13.02 3.84
CA PHE A 242 1.69 12.32 4.03
C PHE A 242 1.15 11.93 2.65
N LYS A 243 0.85 10.66 2.42
CA LYS A 243 0.35 10.13 1.13
C LYS A 243 -0.87 9.26 1.36
N CYS A 244 -1.93 9.50 0.61
CA CYS A 244 -3.10 8.62 0.55
C CYS A 244 -3.15 7.96 -0.81
N VAL A 245 -3.34 6.65 -0.84
CA VAL A 245 -3.53 5.85 -2.05
C VAL A 245 -4.93 5.27 -2.01
N GLU A 246 -5.67 5.41 -3.11
CA GLU A 246 -6.97 4.77 -3.31
C GLU A 246 -6.81 3.72 -4.42
N MET A 247 -7.04 2.46 -4.06
CA MET A 247 -6.88 1.32 -4.97
C MET A 247 -7.70 0.10 -4.53
N GLU A 248 -7.86 -0.83 -5.46
CA GLU A 248 -8.61 -2.07 -5.26
C GLU A 248 -7.83 -3.29 -5.68
N VAL A 249 -7.71 -4.19 -4.72
CA VAL A 249 -7.15 -5.53 -4.76
C VAL A 249 -8.12 -6.56 -5.34
N TYR A 250 -7.90 -7.22 -6.47
CA TYR A 250 -8.67 -8.42 -6.84
C TYR A 250 -7.81 -9.65 -6.62
N ALA A 251 -8.40 -10.73 -6.13
CA ALA A 251 -7.70 -12.01 -6.06
C ALA A 251 -8.63 -13.17 -6.37
N HIS A 252 -8.09 -14.14 -7.10
CA HIS A 252 -8.75 -15.37 -7.51
C HIS A 252 -8.28 -16.50 -6.64
N TRP A 253 -9.22 -17.25 -6.11
CA TRP A 253 -8.91 -18.45 -5.35
C TRP A 253 -9.36 -19.69 -6.10
N GLN A 254 -8.59 -20.76 -5.89
CA GLN A 254 -8.86 -22.08 -6.43
C GLN A 254 -8.59 -23.10 -5.33
N ASN A 255 -9.61 -23.88 -4.98
CA ASN A 255 -9.48 -25.07 -4.16
C ASN A 255 -9.64 -26.28 -5.06
N SER A 256 -8.66 -27.18 -5.00
CA SER A 256 -8.66 -28.41 -5.78
C SER A 256 -8.57 -29.60 -4.82
N GLN A 257 -9.52 -30.53 -4.94
CA GLN A 257 -9.52 -31.78 -4.16
C GLN A 257 -9.56 -32.98 -5.11
N LEU A 258 -8.65 -33.94 -4.91
CA LEU A 258 -8.61 -35.26 -5.53
C LEU A 258 -9.28 -36.21 -4.58
N PHE A 259 -10.43 -36.74 -4.99
CA PHE A 259 -11.05 -37.84 -4.28
C PHE A 259 -10.51 -39.15 -4.83
N PHE A 260 -9.91 -39.95 -3.96
CA PHE A 260 -9.71 -41.37 -4.21
C PHE A 260 -10.95 -42.10 -3.71
N ASP A 261 -11.92 -42.29 -4.59
CA ASP A 261 -13.14 -43.02 -4.25
C ASP A 261 -12.83 -44.53 -4.10
N GLU A 262 -12.80 -45.03 -2.87
CA GLU A 262 -12.62 -46.46 -2.58
C GLU A 262 -13.68 -47.34 -3.26
N ALA A 263 -14.85 -46.78 -3.60
CA ALA A 263 -15.93 -47.50 -4.29
C ALA A 263 -15.73 -47.61 -5.81
N HIS A 264 -14.78 -46.87 -6.40
CA HIS A 264 -14.45 -46.91 -7.82
C HIS A 264 -12.99 -47.32 -8.05
N PRO A 265 -12.65 -48.63 -7.94
CA PRO A 265 -11.30 -49.16 -8.10
C PRO A 265 -10.67 -48.93 -9.49
N ASN A 266 -11.42 -48.33 -10.42
CA ASN A 266 -10.95 -47.99 -11.76
C ASN A 266 -10.32 -46.58 -11.85
N GLY A 267 -10.21 -45.85 -10.73
CA GLY A 267 -9.36 -44.67 -10.63
C GLY A 267 -9.83 -43.46 -11.44
N GLU A 268 -11.15 -43.26 -11.59
CA GLU A 268 -11.65 -41.99 -12.14
C GLU A 268 -11.38 -40.86 -11.15
N ARG A 269 -10.28 -40.14 -11.40
CA ARG A 269 -9.90 -38.91 -10.72
C ARG A 269 -11.03 -37.90 -10.89
N ARG A 270 -11.77 -37.65 -9.80
CA ARG A 270 -12.69 -36.51 -9.73
C ARG A 270 -11.94 -35.34 -9.12
N ASP A 271 -11.62 -34.38 -9.98
CA ASP A 271 -11.16 -33.07 -9.57
C ASP A 271 -12.40 -32.23 -9.26
N THR A 272 -12.67 -31.96 -7.98
CA THR A 272 -13.61 -30.90 -7.63
C THR A 272 -12.83 -29.60 -7.64
N LEU A 273 -13.21 -28.71 -8.56
CA LEU A 273 -12.63 -27.38 -8.71
C LEU A 273 -13.63 -26.36 -8.19
N ASP A 274 -13.38 -25.86 -6.99
CA ASP A 274 -14.09 -24.68 -6.50
C ASP A 274 -13.22 -23.46 -6.76
N ASN A 275 -13.81 -22.44 -7.38
CA ASN A 275 -13.13 -21.19 -7.66
C ASN A 275 -14.02 -19.99 -7.34
N GLY A 276 -13.36 -18.87 -7.11
CA GLY A 276 -14.04 -17.60 -6.90
C GLY A 276 -13.05 -16.44 -6.99
N PHE A 277 -13.59 -15.24 -6.90
CA PHE A 277 -12.80 -14.03 -6.83
C PHE A 277 -13.29 -13.16 -5.67
N PHE A 278 -12.39 -12.38 -5.11
CA PHE A 278 -12.76 -11.38 -4.12
C PHE A 278 -12.04 -10.06 -4.39
N ARG A 279 -12.66 -9.00 -3.87
CA ARG A 279 -12.20 -7.62 -3.96
C ARG A 279 -11.88 -7.11 -2.56
N TYR A 280 -10.67 -6.64 -2.35
CA TYR A 280 -10.26 -5.97 -1.13
C TYR A 280 -9.95 -4.50 -1.42
N PRO A 281 -10.60 -3.56 -0.73
CA PRO A 281 -10.18 -2.17 -0.75
C PRO A 281 -8.78 -2.10 -0.12
N ALA A 282 -7.78 -1.66 -0.87
CA ALA A 282 -6.40 -1.56 -0.40
C ALA A 282 -6.00 -0.08 -0.26
N SER A 283 -6.96 0.77 0.10
CA SER A 283 -6.70 2.17 0.34
C SER A 283 -5.78 2.33 1.55
N THR A 284 -4.71 3.09 1.38
CA THR A 284 -3.65 3.21 2.39
C THR A 284 -3.35 4.67 2.68
N THR A 285 -3.02 4.94 3.94
CA THR A 285 -2.43 6.20 4.38
C THR A 285 -0.98 5.96 4.81
N LEU A 286 -0.05 6.74 4.27
CA LEU A 286 1.38 6.67 4.55
C LEU A 286 1.85 8.00 5.15
N ILE A 287 2.64 7.94 6.21
CA ILE A 287 3.33 9.09 6.81
C ILE A 287 4.80 8.74 6.94
N GLY A 288 5.68 9.62 6.50
CA GLY A 288 7.09 9.25 6.46
C GLY A 288 8.06 10.40 6.35
N LEU A 289 9.33 10.00 6.23
CA LEU A 289 10.46 10.88 6.01
C LEU A 289 11.20 10.44 4.75
N GLY A 290 11.80 11.40 4.06
CA GLY A 290 12.63 11.17 2.90
C GLY A 290 13.95 11.94 2.97
N ILE A 291 14.92 11.46 2.22
CA ILE A 291 16.15 12.17 1.90
C ILE A 291 16.28 12.24 0.39
N GLN A 292 16.67 13.40 -0.13
CA GLN A 292 16.86 13.57 -1.57
C GLN A 292 18.14 14.31 -1.89
N TYR A 293 18.71 13.93 -3.03
CA TYR A 293 19.88 14.52 -3.64
C TYR A 293 19.48 15.20 -4.95
N ARG A 294 19.86 16.46 -5.10
CA ARG A 294 19.74 17.26 -6.31
C ARG A 294 21.10 17.30 -7.00
N PHE A 295 21.08 17.07 -8.31
CA PHE A 295 22.27 17.13 -9.14
C PHE A 295 22.70 18.58 -9.44
#